data_AF-A0A7X7J3A5-F1
#
_entry.id   AF-A0A7X7J3A5-F1
#
_cell.length_a   1.000
_cell.length_b   1.000
_cell.length_c   1.000
_cell.angle_alpha   90.00
_cell.angle_beta   90.00
_cell.angle_gamma   90.00
#
_symmetry.space_group_name_H-M   'P 1'
#
loop_
_entity.id
_entity.type
_entity.pdbx_description
1 polymer ?
#
loop_
_entity_poly.entity_id
_entity_poly.type
_entity_poly.pdbx_seq_one_letter_code
_entity_poly.pdbx_strand_id
1 'polypeptide(L)'
;TKQIEWHEPLIPEARSYGDMTMLPNGMVLCIADRVTFFVFDPVTRTIIHQQNTEEAGLGKTNWQQGPRVFVRGLNGEVYMLFTAGVAQVDPETYEITMLSNSPVAIGPGGDYYRGRIYFGNGSHLYSYRLPGLHICSEKPRAAAGHVAPAQRRAIQSILNRTYTRFWEDE
;
A
#
# COMPACT_ATOMS: atom_id res chain seq x y z
N THR A 1 -5.98 -25.14 22.01
CA THR A 1 -6.62 -25.07 20.68
C THR A 1 -7.33 -23.74 20.56
N LYS A 2 -7.30 -23.07 19.40
CA LYS A 2 -8.08 -21.84 19.19
C LYS A 2 -9.52 -22.24 18.84
N GLN A 3 -10.51 -21.50 19.37
CA GLN A 3 -11.92 -21.70 19.03
C GLN A 3 -12.37 -20.62 18.03
N ILE A 4 -13.25 -21.00 17.11
CA ILE A 4 -13.92 -20.08 16.19
C ILE A 4 -15.16 -19.57 16.92
N GLU A 5 -15.17 -18.30 17.29
CA GLU A 5 -16.27 -17.69 18.05
C GLU A 5 -17.39 -17.14 17.13
N TRP A 6 -17.09 -16.95 15.86
CA TRP A 6 -18.04 -16.41 14.88
C TRP A 6 -17.62 -16.78 13.45
N HIS A 7 -18.62 -17.09 12.61
CA HIS A 7 -18.44 -17.40 11.20
C HIS A 7 -19.74 -17.13 10.45
N GLU A 8 -19.73 -16.10 9.59
CA GLU A 8 -20.86 -15.73 8.75
C GLU A 8 -20.34 -14.95 7.52
N PRO A 9 -20.95 -15.09 6.33
CA PRO A 9 -20.64 -14.23 5.21
C PRO A 9 -21.06 -12.79 5.49
N LEU A 10 -20.11 -11.85 5.54
CA LEU A 10 -20.41 -10.42 5.72
C LEU A 10 -21.19 -9.83 4.55
N ILE A 11 -20.93 -10.31 3.33
CA ILE A 11 -21.60 -9.90 2.10
C ILE A 11 -21.99 -11.19 1.37
N PRO A 12 -23.27 -11.58 1.35
CA PRO A 12 -23.69 -12.89 0.85
C PRO A 12 -23.23 -13.22 -0.57
N GLU A 13 -23.20 -12.22 -1.45
CA GLU A 13 -22.84 -12.38 -2.87
C GLU A 13 -21.33 -12.18 -3.15
N ALA A 14 -20.53 -11.88 -2.12
CA ALA A 14 -19.10 -11.66 -2.31
C ALA A 14 -18.39 -12.96 -2.67
N ARG A 15 -17.68 -12.95 -3.81
CA ARG A 15 -16.91 -14.11 -4.28
C ARG A 15 -15.51 -14.16 -3.70
N SER A 16 -14.98 -13.00 -3.32
CA SER A 16 -13.61 -12.84 -2.84
C SER A 16 -13.46 -11.61 -1.96
N TYR A 17 -12.64 -11.74 -0.91
CA TYR A 17 -12.13 -10.62 -0.12
C TYR A 17 -10.67 -10.42 -0.53
N GLY A 18 -10.40 -9.32 -1.23
CA GLY A 18 -9.12 -9.09 -1.90
C GLY A 18 -8.03 -8.59 -0.96
N ASP A 19 -8.40 -7.76 0.01
CA ASP A 19 -7.48 -7.24 1.02
C ASP A 19 -8.25 -6.65 2.21
N MET A 20 -7.58 -6.56 3.36
CA MET A 20 -8.11 -5.93 4.56
C MET A 20 -6.97 -5.25 5.34
N THR A 21 -7.23 -4.06 5.88
CA THR A 21 -6.30 -3.40 6.81
C THR A 21 -7.04 -2.79 7.98
N MET A 22 -6.49 -2.95 9.18
CA MET A 22 -7.02 -2.33 10.39
C MET A 22 -6.46 -0.90 10.53
N LEU A 23 -7.36 0.04 10.82
CA LEU A 23 -7.06 1.42 11.15
C LEU A 23 -6.65 1.55 12.63
N PRO A 24 -5.98 2.65 13.04
CA PRO A 24 -5.63 2.89 14.44
C PRO A 24 -6.83 2.93 15.39
N ASN A 25 -8.01 3.30 14.90
CA ASN A 25 -9.27 3.31 15.66
C ASN A 25 -9.92 1.92 15.82
N GLY A 26 -9.30 0.86 15.27
CA GLY A 26 -9.79 -0.52 15.35
C GLY A 26 -10.78 -0.92 14.25
N MET A 27 -11.22 0.02 13.40
CA MET A 27 -12.05 -0.30 12.24
C MET A 27 -11.24 -1.02 11.17
N VAL A 28 -11.88 -1.90 10.41
CA VAL A 28 -11.21 -2.67 9.35
C VAL A 28 -11.71 -2.20 7.99
N LEU A 29 -10.80 -1.63 7.20
CA LEU A 29 -11.06 -1.36 5.78
C LEU A 29 -10.95 -2.66 5.01
N CYS A 30 -11.92 -2.90 4.13
CA CYS A 30 -12.03 -4.12 3.36
C CYS A 30 -12.35 -3.81 1.90
N ILE A 31 -11.90 -4.69 1.01
CA ILE A 31 -12.31 -4.69 -0.39
C ILE A 31 -12.77 -6.09 -0.79
N ALA A 32 -14.00 -6.20 -1.27
CA ALA A 32 -14.54 -7.43 -1.84
C ALA A 32 -14.74 -7.28 -3.35
N ASP A 33 -14.48 -8.36 -4.09
CA ASP A 33 -14.66 -8.48 -5.54
C ASP A 33 -14.07 -7.33 -6.36
N ARG A 34 -13.01 -6.73 -5.81
CA ARG A 34 -12.26 -5.59 -6.34
C ARG A 34 -13.01 -4.27 -6.44
N VAL A 35 -14.30 -4.23 -6.12
CA VAL A 35 -15.16 -3.03 -6.30
C VAL A 35 -15.98 -2.66 -5.07
N THR A 36 -16.25 -3.60 -4.16
CA THR A 36 -17.04 -3.32 -2.96
C THR A 36 -16.11 -2.92 -1.83
N PHE A 37 -15.88 -1.62 -1.67
CA PHE A 37 -15.17 -1.08 -0.51
C PHE A 37 -16.14 -1.00 0.66
N PHE A 38 -15.72 -1.48 1.83
CA PHE A 38 -16.53 -1.39 3.03
C PHE A 38 -15.66 -1.30 4.28
N VAL A 39 -16.25 -0.80 5.36
CA VAL A 39 -15.62 -0.69 6.67
C VAL A 39 -16.38 -1.54 7.66
N PHE A 40 -15.65 -2.44 8.31
CA PHE A 40 -16.18 -3.38 9.28
C PHE A 40 -15.78 -2.97 10.70
N ASP A 41 -16.75 -2.93 11.59
CA ASP A 41 -16.54 -2.80 13.04
C ASP A 41 -16.45 -4.20 13.66
N PRO A 42 -15.27 -4.64 14.13
CA PRO A 42 -15.09 -5.96 14.72
C PRO A 42 -15.76 -6.13 16.09
N VAL A 43 -16.09 -5.04 16.78
CA VAL A 43 -16.74 -5.07 18.10
C VAL A 43 -18.22 -5.38 17.95
N THR A 44 -18.91 -4.62 17.10
CA THR A 44 -20.35 -4.83 16.83
C THR A 44 -20.60 -5.91 15.78
N ARG A 45 -19.56 -6.29 15.02
CA ARG A 45 -19.62 -7.25 13.90
C ARG A 45 -20.53 -6.77 12.78
N THR A 46 -20.47 -5.48 12.47
CA THR A 46 -21.32 -4.85 11.45
C THR A 46 -20.50 -4.09 10.42
N ILE A 47 -21.08 -3.91 9.23
CA ILE A 47 -20.56 -3.00 8.22
C ILE A 47 -21.10 -1.60 8.51
N ILE A 48 -20.20 -0.64 8.73
CA ILE A 48 -20.55 0.75 9.09
C ILE A 48 -20.43 1.72 7.91
N HIS A 49 -19.76 1.31 6.82
CA HIS A 49 -19.65 2.05 5.57
C HIS A 49 -19.53 1.06 4.41
N GLN A 50 -20.16 1.35 3.28
CA GLN A 50 -20.05 0.52 2.07
C GLN A 50 -20.29 1.35 0.82
N GLN A 51 -19.46 1.16 -0.19
CA GLN A 51 -19.65 1.77 -1.51
C GLN A 51 -19.11 0.88 -2.63
N ASN A 52 -19.68 1.02 -3.83
CA ASN A 52 -19.12 0.46 -5.05
C ASN A 52 -18.15 1.47 -5.68
N THR A 53 -16.87 1.10 -5.80
CA THR A 53 -15.83 1.99 -6.31
C THR A 53 -15.92 2.22 -7.82
N GLU A 54 -16.54 1.30 -8.59
CA GLU A 54 -16.77 1.48 -10.02
C GLU A 54 -17.90 2.47 -10.27
N GLU A 55 -19.00 2.37 -9.52
CA GLU A 55 -20.11 3.35 -9.55
C GLU A 55 -19.67 4.74 -9.07
N ALA A 56 -18.73 4.80 -8.12
CA ALA A 56 -18.10 6.05 -7.68
C ALA A 56 -17.08 6.64 -8.68
N GLY A 57 -16.87 6.00 -9.83
CA GLY A 57 -15.96 6.48 -10.89
C GLY A 57 -14.47 6.23 -10.63
N LEU A 58 -14.10 5.50 -9.57
CA LEU A 58 -12.71 5.16 -9.23
C LEU A 58 -12.24 3.89 -9.97
N GLY A 59 -13.19 3.02 -10.35
CA GLY A 59 -12.94 1.78 -11.06
C GLY A 59 -12.55 0.62 -10.15
N LYS A 60 -11.89 -0.40 -10.72
CA LYS A 60 -11.51 -1.64 -10.03
C LYS A 60 -10.16 -1.53 -9.34
N THR A 61 -10.06 -2.06 -8.13
CA THR A 61 -8.78 -2.23 -7.44
C THR A 61 -7.83 -3.14 -8.21
N ASN A 62 -6.54 -3.00 -7.92
CA ASN A 62 -5.49 -3.79 -8.55
C ASN A 62 -5.65 -5.28 -8.21
N TRP A 63 -5.07 -6.14 -9.06
CA TRP A 63 -5.29 -7.58 -9.01
C TRP A 63 -4.06 -8.30 -9.52
N GLN A 64 -3.74 -9.43 -8.88
CA GLN A 64 -2.80 -10.50 -9.26
C GLN A 64 -2.46 -11.28 -7.98
N GLN A 65 -1.44 -12.13 -7.99
CA GLN A 65 -0.93 -12.72 -6.75
C GLN A 65 -0.37 -11.61 -5.83
N GLY A 66 -0.87 -11.55 -4.60
CA GLY A 66 -0.47 -10.54 -3.62
C GLY A 66 -0.81 -9.11 -4.07
N PRO A 67 -2.09 -8.77 -4.27
CA PRO A 67 -2.48 -7.45 -4.78
C PRO A 67 -2.14 -6.33 -3.79
N ARG A 68 -2.14 -6.56 -2.47
CA ARG A 68 -1.78 -5.53 -1.46
C ARG A 68 -2.47 -4.20 -1.77
N VAL A 69 -3.79 -4.26 -1.90
CA VAL A 69 -4.64 -3.14 -2.32
C VAL A 69 -4.47 -1.96 -1.36
N PHE A 70 -4.37 -2.23 -0.06
CA PHE A 70 -4.15 -1.21 0.96
C PHE A 70 -2.66 -1.05 1.26
N VAL A 71 -2.17 0.19 1.20
CA VAL A 71 -0.79 0.55 1.53
C VAL A 71 -0.80 1.55 2.67
N ARG A 72 -0.08 1.24 3.77
CA ARG A 72 0.00 2.14 4.95
C ARG A 72 1.17 3.11 4.80
N GLY A 73 0.89 4.40 5.02
CA GLY A 73 1.88 5.45 5.18
C GLY A 73 2.56 5.42 6.55
N LEU A 74 3.49 6.35 6.76
CA LEU A 74 4.27 6.42 8.01
C LEU A 74 3.48 7.04 9.17
N ASN A 75 2.51 7.92 8.88
CA ASN A 75 1.77 8.69 9.90
C ASN A 75 0.31 8.24 10.02
N GLY A 76 0.01 7.01 9.61
CA GLY A 76 -1.35 6.45 9.67
C GLY A 76 -2.19 6.73 8.43
N GLU A 77 -1.61 7.33 7.38
CA GLU A 77 -2.28 7.44 6.09
C GLU A 77 -2.56 6.05 5.51
N VAL A 78 -3.69 5.89 4.82
CA VAL A 78 -3.98 4.68 4.06
C VAL A 78 -4.22 5.05 2.61
N TYR A 79 -3.50 4.35 1.75
CA TYR A 79 -3.65 4.47 0.30
C TYR A 79 -4.29 3.20 -0.25
N MET A 80 -5.01 3.38 -1.35
CA MET A 80 -5.62 2.30 -2.11
C MET A 80 -5.08 2.26 -3.53
N LEU A 81 -4.77 1.07 -4.00
CA LEU A 81 -4.33 0.83 -5.36
C LEU A 81 -5.51 0.43 -6.26
N PHE A 82 -5.78 1.30 -7.23
CA PHE A 82 -6.68 1.03 -8.33
C PHE A 82 -5.89 0.61 -9.56
N THR A 83 -6.50 -0.18 -10.44
CA THR A 83 -5.90 -0.52 -11.74
C THR A 83 -5.51 0.77 -12.48
N ALA A 84 -6.31 1.83 -12.34
CA ALA A 84 -6.11 3.11 -12.98
C ALA A 84 -5.19 4.08 -12.22
N GLY A 85 -4.83 3.84 -10.96
CA GLY A 85 -4.13 4.88 -10.19
C GLY A 85 -4.01 4.62 -8.69
N VAL A 86 -3.44 5.60 -7.99
CA VAL A 86 -3.27 5.59 -6.54
C VAL A 86 -4.27 6.57 -5.93
N ALA A 87 -5.04 6.10 -4.95
CA ALA A 87 -5.97 6.91 -4.17
C ALA A 87 -5.57 6.93 -2.70
N GLN A 88 -6.11 7.88 -1.95
CA GLN A 88 -6.03 7.96 -0.50
C GLN A 88 -7.42 7.71 0.09
N VAL A 89 -7.45 7.02 1.23
CA VAL A 89 -8.65 6.88 2.06
C VAL A 89 -8.51 7.82 3.25
N ASP A 90 -9.51 8.65 3.48
CA ASP A 90 -9.64 9.38 4.73
C ASP A 90 -10.06 8.39 5.85
N PRO A 91 -9.27 8.22 6.92
CA PRO A 91 -9.55 7.23 7.95
C PRO A 91 -10.71 7.62 8.89
N GLU A 92 -11.18 8.86 8.85
CA GLU A 92 -12.30 9.37 9.65
C GLU A 92 -13.61 9.32 8.87
N THR A 93 -13.59 9.73 7.59
CA THR A 93 -14.81 9.82 6.75
C THR A 93 -14.99 8.63 5.80
N TYR A 94 -13.93 7.85 5.59
CA TYR A 94 -13.86 6.76 4.59
C TYR A 94 -14.00 7.23 3.14
N GLU A 95 -13.88 8.52 2.89
CA GLU A 95 -13.84 9.08 1.55
C GLU A 95 -12.59 8.59 0.81
N ILE A 96 -12.76 8.23 -0.47
CA ILE A 96 -11.66 7.80 -1.33
C ILE A 96 -11.39 8.88 -2.37
N THR A 97 -10.20 9.48 -2.32
CA THR A 97 -9.78 10.52 -3.26
C THR A 97 -8.66 10.00 -4.15
N MET A 98 -8.85 10.03 -5.48
CA MET A 98 -7.79 9.70 -6.43
C MET A 98 -6.68 10.75 -6.37
N LEU A 99 -5.46 10.33 -6.04
CA LEU A 99 -4.30 11.22 -5.98
C LEU A 99 -3.61 11.35 -7.33
N SER A 100 -3.54 10.25 -8.10
CA SER A 100 -2.87 10.23 -9.39
C SER A 100 -3.32 9.06 -10.25
N ASN A 101 -3.53 9.32 -11.53
CA ASN A 101 -3.71 8.28 -12.54
C ASN A 101 -2.35 7.66 -12.90
N SER A 102 -2.31 6.34 -13.00
CA SER A 102 -1.13 5.60 -13.42
C SER A 102 -1.08 5.49 -14.95
N PRO A 103 0.08 5.73 -15.59
CA PRO A 103 0.24 5.57 -17.03
C PRO A 103 0.25 4.10 -17.47
N VAL A 104 0.39 3.16 -16.52
CA VAL A 104 0.30 1.72 -16.73
C VAL A 104 -0.67 1.11 -15.72
N ALA A 105 -1.32 0.01 -16.07
CA ALA A 105 -2.22 -0.67 -15.14
C ALA A 105 -1.48 -1.12 -13.88
N ILE A 106 -1.97 -0.76 -12.69
CA ILE A 106 -1.37 -1.27 -11.45
C ILE A 106 -1.76 -2.74 -11.27
N GLY A 107 -0.75 -3.61 -11.20
CA GLY A 107 -0.90 -5.07 -11.10
C GLY A 107 -0.73 -5.59 -9.67
N PRO A 108 0.33 -6.36 -9.36
CA PRO A 108 0.56 -6.88 -8.02
C PRO A 108 1.33 -5.90 -7.13
N GLY A 109 1.30 -6.20 -5.83
CA GLY A 109 2.07 -5.47 -4.85
C GLY A 109 1.46 -4.13 -4.48
N GLY A 110 2.16 -3.46 -3.59
CA GLY A 110 1.69 -2.29 -2.88
C GLY A 110 2.47 -2.25 -1.59
N ASP A 111 3.55 -1.46 -1.59
CA ASP A 111 4.32 -1.23 -0.39
C ASP A 111 4.86 0.20 -0.36
N TYR A 112 4.97 0.73 0.84
CA TYR A 112 5.45 2.08 1.09
C TYR A 112 6.92 2.03 1.48
N TYR A 113 7.75 2.81 0.79
CA TYR A 113 9.12 3.05 1.23
C TYR A 113 9.58 4.46 0.90
N ARG A 114 9.94 5.22 1.95
CA ARG A 114 10.50 6.58 1.87
C ARG A 114 9.68 7.55 0.98
N GLY A 115 8.38 7.63 1.25
CA GLY A 115 7.46 8.53 0.53
C GLY A 115 7.12 8.07 -0.89
N ARG A 116 7.32 6.79 -1.19
CA ARG A 116 6.94 6.18 -2.46
C ARG A 116 6.10 4.94 -2.24
N ILE A 117 5.12 4.74 -3.11
CA ILE A 117 4.35 3.51 -3.19
C ILE A 117 4.84 2.73 -4.39
N TYR A 118 5.24 1.47 -4.19
CA TYR A 118 5.77 0.59 -5.22
C TYR A 118 4.74 -0.44 -5.64
N PHE A 119 4.67 -0.70 -6.95
CA PHE A 119 3.76 -1.68 -7.53
C PHE A 119 4.33 -2.28 -8.81
N GLY A 120 3.85 -3.46 -9.19
CA GLY A 120 4.29 -4.15 -10.42
C GLY A 120 3.36 -3.90 -11.61
N ASN A 121 3.91 -4.02 -12.81
CA ASN A 121 3.17 -4.35 -14.03
C ASN A 121 4.06 -5.23 -14.92
N GLY A 122 3.64 -6.46 -15.17
CA GLY A 122 4.46 -7.46 -15.86
C GLY A 122 5.77 -7.73 -15.12
N SER A 123 6.91 -7.62 -15.82
CA SER A 123 8.25 -7.80 -15.27
C SER A 123 8.88 -6.52 -14.69
N HIS A 124 8.12 -5.42 -14.58
CA HIS A 124 8.64 -4.11 -14.22
C HIS A 124 8.07 -3.65 -12.87
N LEU A 125 8.94 -3.04 -12.06
CA LEU A 125 8.59 -2.35 -10.84
C LEU A 125 8.45 -0.86 -11.12
N TYR A 126 7.32 -0.29 -10.71
CA TYR A 126 7.01 1.13 -10.80
C TYR A 126 6.89 1.72 -9.40
N SER A 127 6.96 3.05 -9.32
CA SER A 127 6.67 3.74 -8.07
C SER A 127 5.95 5.06 -8.32
N TYR A 128 5.06 5.41 -7.40
CA TYR A 128 4.44 6.73 -7.28
C TYR A 128 5.06 7.47 -6.09
N ARG A 129 5.49 8.71 -6.30
CA ARG A 129 6.00 9.57 -5.23
C ARG A 129 4.85 10.35 -4.61
N LEU A 130 4.65 10.18 -3.31
CA LEU A 130 3.62 10.92 -2.58
C LEU A 130 4.00 12.41 -2.48
N PRO A 131 3.07 13.33 -2.78
CA PRO A 131 3.30 14.76 -2.68
C PRO A 131 3.51 15.18 -1.22
N GLY A 132 4.30 16.23 -0.99
CA GLY A 132 4.46 16.85 0.34
C GLY A 132 5.37 16.12 1.34
N LEU A 133 5.86 14.91 1.04
CA LEU A 133 6.80 14.22 1.92
C LEU A 133 8.24 14.66 1.65
N HIS A 134 8.74 15.60 2.45
CA HIS A 134 10.17 15.87 2.52
C HIS A 134 10.86 14.67 3.17
N ILE A 135 11.64 13.94 2.37
CA ILE A 135 12.55 12.94 2.90
C ILE A 135 13.55 13.72 3.74
N CYS A 136 13.46 13.64 5.07
CA CYS A 136 14.58 14.07 5.90
C CYS A 136 15.81 13.36 5.36
N SER A 137 16.76 14.14 4.84
CA SER A 137 18.07 13.67 4.45
C SER A 137 18.79 13.26 5.72
N GLU A 138 18.41 12.13 6.30
CA GLU A 138 19.32 11.43 7.17
C GLU A 138 20.40 10.87 6.25
N LYS A 139 21.46 11.66 6.07
CA LYS A 139 22.79 11.07 5.89
C LYS A 139 22.88 9.96 6.94
N PRO A 140 23.30 8.74 6.59
CA PRO A 140 23.49 7.70 7.59
C PRO A 140 24.41 8.30 8.66
N ARG A 141 23.86 8.50 9.87
CA ARG A 141 24.66 8.85 11.02
C ARG A 141 25.63 7.69 11.14
N ALA A 142 26.88 7.91 10.74
CA ALA A 142 27.91 6.92 10.89
C ALA A 142 27.86 6.50 12.36
N ALA A 143 27.34 5.30 12.60
CA ALA A 143 27.44 4.70 13.90
C ALA A 143 28.94 4.70 14.19
N ALA A 144 29.34 5.48 15.21
CA ALA A 144 30.67 5.41 15.78
C ALA A 144 30.78 4.06 16.51
N GLY A 145 30.75 2.98 15.73
CA GLY A 145 31.10 1.64 16.10
C GLY A 145 32.40 1.33 15.37
N HIS A 146 33.41 0.93 16.14
CA HIS A 146 34.72 0.57 15.65
C HIS A 146 34.60 -0.70 14.77
N VAL A 147 34.44 -0.51 13.46
CA VAL A 147 34.46 -1.60 12.47
C VAL A 147 35.89 -1.77 11.98
N ALA A 148 36.45 -2.97 12.18
CA ALA A 148 37.82 -3.30 11.79
C ALA A 148 38.06 -3.04 10.27
N PRO A 149 39.28 -2.62 9.86
CA PRO A 149 39.55 -2.11 8.52
C PRO A 149 39.18 -3.04 7.34
N ALA A 150 39.10 -4.35 7.58
CA ALA A 150 38.76 -5.35 6.57
C ALA A 150 37.28 -5.33 6.14
N GLN A 151 36.35 -5.00 7.04
CA GLN A 151 34.91 -4.99 6.73
C GLN A 151 34.46 -3.75 5.95
N ARG A 152 35.22 -2.64 6.01
CA ARG A 152 34.94 -1.43 5.20
C ARG A 152 35.09 -1.68 3.70
N ARG A 153 36.08 -2.48 3.27
CA ARG A 153 36.28 -2.76 1.83
C ARG A 153 35.18 -3.61 1.22
N ALA A 154 34.62 -4.56 1.98
CA ALA A 154 33.54 -5.43 1.50
C ALA A 154 32.21 -4.66 1.33
N ILE A 155 31.89 -3.75 2.27
CA ILE A 155 30.65 -2.95 2.19
C ILE A 155 30.72 -1.94 1.04
N GLN A 156 31.88 -1.31 0.81
CA GLN A 156 32.07 -0.39 -0.33
C GLN A 156 32.05 -1.11 -1.69
N SER A 157 32.53 -2.35 -1.80
CA SER A 157 32.46 -3.08 -3.07
C SER A 157 31.03 -3.56 -3.40
N ILE A 158 30.19 -3.79 -2.39
CA ILE A 158 28.77 -4.14 -2.56
C ILE A 158 27.96 -2.90 -2.95
N LEU A 159 28.18 -1.76 -2.30
CA LEU A 159 27.49 -0.51 -2.63
C LEU A 159 27.85 0.02 -4.03
N ASN A 160 29.07 -0.23 -4.52
CA ASN A 160 29.47 0.14 -5.88
C ASN A 160 28.90 -0.79 -6.96
N ARG A 161 28.30 -1.94 -6.62
CA ARG A 161 27.73 -2.89 -7.60
C ARG A 161 26.23 -2.71 -7.85
N THR A 162 25.53 -1.89 -7.07
CA THR A 162 24.06 -1.75 -7.15
C THR A 162 23.58 -0.36 -7.53
N TYR A 163 24.41 0.45 -8.19
CA TYR A 163 23.93 1.69 -8.80
C TYR A 163 22.99 1.38 -9.97
N THR A 164 21.69 1.39 -9.69
CA THR A 164 20.66 1.78 -10.65
C THR A 164 21.03 3.16 -11.20
N ARG A 165 21.23 3.25 -12.51
CA ARG A 165 21.41 4.55 -13.19
C ARG A 165 20.18 5.41 -12.93
N PHE A 166 20.38 6.54 -12.27
CA PHE A 166 19.45 7.64 -12.35
C PHE A 166 19.56 8.22 -13.76
N TRP A 167 18.44 8.28 -14.47
CA TRP A 167 18.32 9.06 -15.69
C TRP A 167 18.18 10.52 -15.25
N GLU A 168 19.18 11.33 -15.56
CA GLU A 168 19.06 12.79 -15.58
C GLU A 168 18.66 13.16 -17.00
N ASP A 169 17.62 13.97 -17.12
CA ASP A 169 17.06 14.46 -18.38
C ASP A 169 18.07 15.38 -19.10
N GLU A 170 18.25 15.18 -20.41
CA GLU A 170 18.70 16.21 -21.36
C GLU A 170 17.48 16.87 -22.02
#